data_AF-A0A974VVZ4-F1
#
_entry.id   AF-A0A974VVZ4-F1
#
_cell.length_a   1.000
_cell.length_b   1.000
_cell.length_c   1.000
_cell.angle_alpha   90.00
_cell.angle_beta   90.00
_cell.angle_gamma   90.00
#
_symmetry.space_group_name_H-M   'P 1'
#
loop_
_entity.id
_entity.type
_entity.pdbx_description
1 polymer ?
#
loop_
_entity_poly.entity_id
_entity_poly.type
_entity_poly.pdbx_seq_one_letter_code
_entity_poly.pdbx_strand_id
1 'polypeptide(L)' 'MNTATVTQIHSNGMQELNEMFMNLKKPYGKGEIVRFNLAYQHIYPQLTRAEKLRAEKFVDALLDDLEDERLAPRIYGVV' A
#
# COMPACT_ATOMS: atom_id res chain seq x y z
N MET A 1 26.05 26.82 -11.37
CA MET A 1 24.91 25.91 -11.62
C MET A 1 24.68 25.13 -10.33
N ASN A 2 23.72 25.53 -9.51
CA ASN A 2 23.36 24.77 -8.31
C ASN A 2 22.48 23.59 -8.75
N THR A 3 23.02 22.39 -8.69
CA THR A 3 22.26 21.15 -8.83
C THR A 3 21.33 21.05 -7.62
N ALA A 4 20.06 21.40 -7.82
CA ALA A 4 19.01 21.09 -6.86
C ALA A 4 19.01 19.56 -6.68
N THR A 5 19.48 19.10 -5.53
CA THR A 5 19.39 17.70 -5.14
C THR A 5 17.91 17.44 -4.93
N VAL A 6 17.25 16.82 -5.92
CA VAL A 6 15.86 16.36 -5.78
C VAL A 6 15.89 15.31 -4.67
N THR A 7 15.61 15.73 -3.45
CA THR A 7 15.45 14.81 -2.32
C THR A 7 14.18 14.03 -2.62
N GLN A 8 14.30 12.75 -3.00
CA GLN A 8 13.15 11.87 -3.04
C GLN A 8 12.52 11.87 -1.63
N ILE A 9 11.34 12.47 -1.51
CA ILE A 9 10.59 12.57 -0.25
C ILE A 9 10.11 11.18 0.20
N HIS A 10 10.07 10.20 -0.72
CA HIS A 10 9.63 8.84 -0.49
C HIS A 10 10.65 7.85 -1.06
N SER A 11 10.85 6.73 -0.36
CA SER A 11 11.61 5.59 -0.87
C SER A 11 10.96 5.03 -2.14
N ASN A 12 11.77 4.39 -2.99
CA ASN A 12 11.28 3.71 -4.18
C ASN A 12 10.18 2.68 -3.82
N GLY A 13 10.31 2.00 -2.68
CA GLY A 13 9.29 1.06 -2.20
C GLY A 13 7.94 1.74 -1.89
N MET A 14 7.95 2.90 -1.25
CA MET A 14 6.72 3.64 -0.99
C MET A 14 6.07 4.16 -2.29
N GLN A 15 6.87 4.58 -3.27
CA GLN A 15 6.38 4.99 -4.58
C GLN A 15 5.71 3.81 -5.31
N GLU A 16 6.38 2.67 -5.37
CA GLU A 16 5.86 1.44 -5.97
C GLU A 16 4.55 0.99 -5.32
N LEU A 17 4.49 0.99 -3.98
CA LEU A 17 3.29 0.62 -3.24
C LEU A 17 2.13 1.57 -3.53
N ASN A 18 2.39 2.88 -3.60
CA ASN A 18 1.38 3.89 -3.93
C ASN A 18 0.86 3.72 -5.36
N GLU A 19 1.75 3.55 -6.34
CA GLU A 19 1.36 3.32 -7.74
C GLU A 19 0.53 2.05 -7.89
N MET A 20 0.95 0.96 -7.24
CA MET A 20 0.19 -0.29 -7.25
C MET A 20 -1.21 -0.09 -6.64
N PHE A 21 -1.31 0.56 -5.48
CA PHE A 21 -2.58 0.80 -4.80
C PHE A 21 -3.54 1.64 -5.67
N MET A 22 -3.05 2.69 -6.31
CA MET A 22 -3.86 3.55 -7.19
C MET A 22 -4.38 2.83 -8.44
N ASN A 23 -3.74 1.72 -8.83
CA ASN A 23 -4.16 0.89 -9.96
C ASN A 23 -5.12 -0.26 -9.58
N LEU A 24 -5.47 -0.40 -8.29
CA LEU A 24 -6.48 -1.36 -7.86
C LEU A 24 -7.87 -0.87 -8.26
N LYS A 25 -8.73 -1.82 -8.65
CA LYS A 25 -10.11 -1.51 -9.04
C LYS A 25 -11.02 -1.67 -7.83
N LYS A 26 -11.85 -0.66 -7.60
CA LYS A 26 -12.93 -0.71 -6.60
C LYS A 26 -14.20 -1.32 -7.21
N PRO A 27 -15.03 -2.04 -6.43
CA PRO A 27 -14.76 -2.47 -5.05
C PRO A 27 -13.64 -3.53 -4.99
N TYR A 28 -12.92 -3.58 -3.88
CA TYR A 28 -11.74 -4.43 -3.73
C TYR A 28 -12.14 -5.89 -3.49
N GLY A 29 -12.01 -6.69 -4.54
CA GLY A 29 -12.25 -8.12 -4.51
C GLY A 29 -11.03 -8.93 -4.08
N LYS A 30 -11.17 -10.26 -4.14
CA LYS A 30 -10.09 -11.20 -3.78
C LYS A 30 -8.80 -10.98 -4.60
N GLY A 31 -8.92 -10.64 -5.89
CA GLY A 31 -7.77 -10.44 -6.76
C GLY A 31 -6.92 -9.25 -6.32
N GLU A 32 -7.57 -8.16 -5.97
CA GLU A 32 -7.03 -6.89 -5.56
C GLU A 32 -6.33 -7.03 -4.22
N ILE A 33 -6.93 -7.76 -3.27
CA ILE A 33 -6.31 -8.07 -1.98
C ILE A 33 -5.06 -8.92 -2.15
N VAL A 34 -5.10 -9.95 -3.03
CA VAL A 34 -3.91 -10.78 -3.29
C VAL A 34 -2.79 -9.93 -3.90
N ARG A 35 -3.10 -9.08 -4.89
CA ARG A 35 -2.11 -8.18 -5.51
C ARG A 35 -1.54 -7.19 -4.49
N PHE A 36 -2.40 -6.60 -3.67
CA PHE A 36 -1.98 -5.69 -2.60
C PHE A 36 -1.06 -6.38 -1.60
N ASN A 37 -1.48 -7.52 -1.05
CA ASN A 37 -0.71 -8.26 -0.05
C ASN A 37 0.67 -8.65 -0.57
N LEU A 38 0.78 -9.10 -1.83
CA LEU A 38 2.06 -9.52 -2.41
C LEU A 38 3.08 -8.37 -2.40
N ALA A 39 2.70 -7.17 -2.83
CA ALA A 39 3.62 -6.04 -2.80
C ALA A 39 3.81 -5.49 -1.39
N TYR A 40 2.70 -5.35 -0.63
CA TYR A 40 2.73 -4.78 0.71
C TYR A 40 3.61 -5.60 1.67
N GLN A 41 3.51 -6.93 1.66
CA GLN A 41 4.35 -7.81 2.48
C GLN A 41 5.85 -7.67 2.16
N HIS A 42 6.18 -7.47 0.88
CA HIS A 42 7.56 -7.31 0.44
C HIS A 42 8.14 -5.94 0.80
N ILE A 43 7.34 -4.89 0.58
CA ILE A 43 7.77 -3.49 0.72
C ILE A 43 7.74 -3.02 2.17
N TYR A 44 6.67 -3.34 2.92
CA TYR A 44 6.41 -2.78 4.25
C TYR A 44 7.57 -2.94 5.25
N PRO A 45 8.30 -4.07 5.33
CA PRO A 45 9.43 -4.20 6.25
C PRO A 45 10.56 -3.20 5.99
N GLN A 46 10.71 -2.75 4.74
CA GLN A 46 11.79 -1.88 4.26
C GLN A 46 11.45 -0.38 4.43
N LEU A 47 10.19 -0.06 4.74
CA LEU A 47 9.72 1.31 4.89
C LEU A 47 10.22 1.95 6.20
N THR A 48 10.46 3.25 6.14
CA THR A 48 10.66 4.07 7.34
C THR A 48 9.38 4.13 8.18
N ARG A 49 9.49 4.53 9.46
CA ARG A 49 8.32 4.67 10.33
C ARG A 49 7.24 5.59 9.74
N ALA A 50 7.63 6.70 9.12
CA ALA A 50 6.68 7.64 8.52
C ALA A 50 5.96 7.05 7.30
N GLU A 51 6.66 6.25 6.51
CA GLU A 51 6.09 5.56 5.35
C GLU A 51 5.19 4.39 5.77
N LYS A 52 5.54 3.66 6.84
CA LYS A 52 4.67 2.62 7.41
C LYS A 52 3.30 3.17 7.81
N LEU A 53 3.29 4.30 8.53
CA LEU A 53 2.05 5.00 8.88
C LEU A 53 1.23 5.42 7.65
N ARG A 54 1.89 5.67 6.52
CA ARG A 54 1.20 5.99 5.27
C ARG A 54 0.69 4.75 4.55
N ALA A 55 1.48 3.68 4.56
CA ALA A 55 1.12 2.38 3.99
C ALA A 55 -0.08 1.76 4.73
N GLU A 56 -0.15 1.93 6.06
CA GLU A 56 -1.30 1.52 6.88
C GLU A 56 -2.60 2.21 6.45
N LYS A 57 -2.56 3.48 6.01
CA LYS A 57 -3.74 4.16 5.46
C LYS A 57 -4.27 3.51 4.17
N PHE A 58 -3.44 2.78 3.43
CA PHE A 58 -3.91 2.00 2.29
C PHE A 58 -4.66 0.76 2.73
N VAL A 59 -4.29 0.16 3.87
CA VAL A 59 -5.03 -0.94 4.49
C VAL A 59 -6.41 -0.46 4.93
N ASP A 60 -6.47 0.69 5.61
CA ASP A 60 -7.75 1.32 6.01
C ASP A 60 -8.65 1.57 4.79
N ALA A 61 -8.11 2.20 3.74
CA ALA A 61 -8.84 2.45 2.50
C ALA A 61 -9.28 1.17 1.78
N LEU A 62 -8.52 0.07 1.90
CA LEU A 62 -8.90 -1.24 1.38
C LEU A 62 -10.10 -1.80 2.12
N LEU A 63 -10.13 -1.67 3.44
CA LEU A 63 -11.22 -2.12 4.30
C LEU A 63 -12.53 -1.36 4.01
N ASP A 64 -12.44 -0.05 3.76
CA ASP A 64 -13.61 0.81 3.50
C ASP A 64 -14.34 0.47 2.19
N ASP A 65 -13.64 -0.07 1.19
CA ASP A 65 -14.17 -0.31 -0.16
C ASP A 65 -14.11 -1.80 -0.58
N LEU A 66 -14.18 -2.73 0.39
CA LEU A 66 -14.23 -4.16 0.10
C LEU A 66 -15.49 -4.56 -0.69
N GLU A 67 -15.32 -5.49 -1.63
CA GLU A 67 -16.45 -6.13 -2.31
C GLU A 67 -17.28 -7.01 -1.34
N ASP A 68 -16.63 -7.58 -0.32
CA ASP A 68 -17.22 -8.44 0.71
C ASP A 68 -16.43 -8.28 2.02
N GLU A 69 -17.11 -7.94 3.12
CA GLU A 69 -16.50 -7.76 4.45
C GLU A 69 -15.72 -9.00 4.94
N ARG A 70 -16.10 -10.20 4.48
CA ARG A 70 -15.38 -11.46 4.82
C ARG A 70 -13.98 -11.52 4.23
N LEU A 71 -13.62 -10.58 3.36
CA LEU A 71 -12.28 -10.43 2.81
C LEU A 71 -11.34 -9.64 3.73
N ALA A 72 -11.86 -8.86 4.68
CA ALA A 72 -11.06 -8.10 5.65
C ALA A 72 -9.95 -8.92 6.34
N PRO A 73 -10.22 -10.11 6.92
CA PRO A 73 -9.19 -10.92 7.58
C PRO A 73 -8.16 -11.52 6.60
N ARG A 74 -8.34 -11.33 5.29
CA ARG A 74 -7.36 -11.75 4.28
C ARG A 74 -6.34 -10.67 3.95
N ILE A 75 -6.54 -9.43 4.40
CA ILE A 75 -5.57 -8.35 4.20
C ILE A 75 -4.42 -8.55 5.18
N TYR A 76 -3.19 -8.50 4.68
CA TYR A 76 -2.01 -8.68 5.53
C TYR A 76 -1.86 -7.54 6.54
N GLY A 77 -1.64 -7.90 7.80
CA GLY A 77 -1.51 -6.94 8.90
C GLY A 77 -2.83 -6.58 9.58
N VAL A 78 -3.96 -7.07 9.06
CA VAL A 78 -5.26 -7.00 9.74
C VAL A 78 -5.42 -8.25 10.60
N VAL A 79 -5.72 -8.07 11.90
CA VAL A 79 -5.90 -9.14 12.89
C VAL A 79 -7.30 -9.05 13.49
#